data_AF-X0Q5J1-F1
#
_entry.id   AF-X0Q5J1-F1
#
_cell.length_a   1.000
_cell.length_b   1.000
_cell.length_c   1.000
_cell.angle_alpha   90.00
_cell.angle_beta   90.00
_cell.angle_gamma   90.00
#
_symmetry.space_group_name_H-M   'P 1'
#
loop_
_entity.id
_entity.type
_entity.pdbx_description
1 polymer ?
#
loop_
_entity_poly.entity_id
_entity_poly.type
_entity_poly.pdbx_seq_one_letter_code
_entity_poly.pdbx_strand_id
1 'polypeptide(L)'
;MEVIDLLANLGSNFDCASIYELDRVLGCGVEPSRISYGNTIKKAEHVKYAFEKGIDLYATDSEADLKNIAKHAPGSKIFVRILVQGSETAEWPLSRKFGCHPNMAIDLLVQARELGLVPYGISFHVGSQQKDVAAWMMHYPKLNICLTG
;
A
#
# COMPACT_ATOMS: atom_id res chain seq x y z
N MET A 1 -22.53 -8.41 -3.03
CA MET A 1 -21.70 -8.90 -1.90
C MET A 1 -21.02 -10.23 -2.21
N GLU A 2 -21.41 -10.93 -3.27
CA GLU A 2 -20.92 -12.28 -3.61
C GLU A 2 -19.42 -12.37 -3.95
N VAL A 3 -18.82 -11.33 -4.54
CA VAL A 3 -17.41 -11.40 -4.99
C VAL A 3 -16.43 -11.35 -3.81
N ILE A 4 -16.69 -10.53 -2.78
CA ILE A 4 -15.81 -10.43 -1.61
C ILE A 4 -15.86 -11.75 -0.82
N ASP A 5 -17.06 -12.27 -0.57
CA ASP A 5 -17.25 -13.55 0.12
C ASP A 5 -16.59 -14.71 -0.63
N LEU A 6 -16.76 -14.78 -1.96
CA LEU A 6 -16.12 -15.80 -2.78
C LEU A 6 -14.59 -15.72 -2.69
N LEU A 7 -14.01 -14.53 -2.87
CA LEU A 7 -12.55 -14.33 -2.80
C LEU A 7 -12.02 -14.59 -1.39
N ALA A 8 -12.77 -14.24 -0.35
CA ALA A 8 -12.43 -14.51 1.04
C ALA A 8 -12.33 -16.02 1.29
N ASN A 9 -13.33 -16.79 0.83
CA ASN A 9 -13.38 -18.25 0.90
C ASN A 9 -12.27 -18.93 0.10
N LEU A 10 -11.82 -18.31 -1.00
CA LEU A 10 -10.68 -18.78 -1.80
C LEU A 10 -9.31 -18.39 -1.21
N GLY A 11 -9.27 -17.70 -0.07
CA GLY A 11 -8.01 -17.35 0.60
C GLY A 11 -7.34 -16.05 0.11
N SER A 12 -8.05 -15.18 -0.62
CA SER A 12 -7.50 -13.92 -1.15
C SER A 12 -7.25 -12.86 -0.07
N ASN A 13 -6.21 -12.04 -0.22
CA ASN A 13 -6.02 -10.84 0.60
C ASN A 13 -6.70 -9.62 -0.04
N PHE A 14 -6.93 -8.57 0.74
CA PHE A 14 -7.68 -7.39 0.31
C PHE A 14 -6.87 -6.11 0.53
N ASP A 15 -6.86 -5.23 -0.47
CA ASP A 15 -6.33 -3.87 -0.32
C ASP A 15 -7.51 -2.88 -0.29
N CYS A 16 -7.67 -2.17 0.82
CA CYS A 16 -8.76 -1.22 1.02
C CYS A 16 -8.25 0.22 0.86
N ALA A 17 -8.98 1.05 0.12
CA ALA A 17 -8.68 2.46 -0.09
C ALA A 17 -9.49 3.41 0.80
N SER A 18 -10.53 2.91 1.48
CA SER A 18 -11.36 3.68 2.41
C SER A 18 -11.86 2.84 3.59
N ILE A 19 -12.29 3.52 4.66
CA ILE A 19 -12.92 2.86 5.82
C ILE A 19 -14.22 2.13 5.44
N TYR A 20 -14.93 2.59 4.40
CA TYR A 20 -16.15 1.94 3.92
C TYR A 20 -15.87 0.62 3.22
N GLU A 21 -14.76 0.53 2.47
CA GLU A 21 -14.31 -0.74 1.89
C GLU A 21 -13.81 -1.68 2.99
N LEU A 22 -13.07 -1.15 3.96
CA LEU A 22 -12.62 -1.90 5.12
C LEU A 22 -13.79 -2.53 5.88
N ASP A 23 -14.82 -1.75 6.22
CA ASP A 23 -16.00 -2.24 6.93
C ASP A 23 -16.74 -3.31 6.14
N ARG A 24 -16.79 -3.20 4.81
CA ARG A 24 -17.40 -4.21 3.95
C ARG A 24 -16.61 -5.52 3.96
N VAL A 25 -15.29 -5.44 3.86
CA VAL A 25 -14.40 -6.62 3.88
C VAL A 25 -14.44 -7.30 5.25
N LEU A 26 -14.36 -6.54 6.33
CA LEU A 26 -14.51 -7.04 7.70
C LEU A 26 -15.90 -7.65 7.95
N GLY A 27 -16.96 -7.03 7.41
CA GLY A 27 -18.32 -7.54 7.48
C GLY A 27 -18.52 -8.89 6.78
N CYS A 28 -17.63 -9.25 5.86
CA CYS A 28 -17.59 -10.56 5.21
C CYS A 28 -16.77 -11.61 6.02
N GLY A 29 -16.36 -11.28 7.25
CA GLY A 29 -15.60 -12.18 8.11
C GLY A 29 -14.13 -12.35 7.72
N VAL A 30 -13.57 -11.44 6.93
CA VAL A 30 -12.15 -11.45 6.57
C VAL A 30 -11.33 -10.97 7.78
N GLU A 31 -10.35 -11.78 8.17
CA GLU A 31 -9.41 -11.45 9.24
C GLU A 31 -8.59 -10.18 8.92
N PRO A 32 -8.41 -9.25 9.89
CA PRO A 32 -7.61 -8.03 9.70
C PRO A 32 -6.20 -8.27 9.14
N SER A 33 -5.57 -9.39 9.50
CA SER A 33 -4.23 -9.80 9.04
C SER A 33 -4.13 -10.03 7.53
N ARG A 34 -5.26 -10.15 6.83
CA ARG A 34 -5.36 -10.32 5.36
C ARG A 34 -5.69 -9.02 4.63
N ILE A 35 -5.68 -7.89 5.33
CA ILE A 35 -6.13 -6.60 4.79
C ILE A 35 -4.99 -5.57 4.90
N SER A 36 -4.71 -4.88 3.80
CA SER A 36 -3.86 -3.67 3.79
C SER A 36 -4.72 -2.42 3.64
N TYR A 37 -4.27 -1.31 4.23
CA TYR A 37 -4.82 0.02 3.93
C TYR A 37 -3.94 0.71 2.88
N GLY A 38 -4.29 0.52 1.61
CA GLY A 38 -3.49 0.92 0.45
C GLY A 38 -3.63 2.36 -0.04
N ASN A 39 -4.48 3.18 0.56
CA ASN A 39 -4.59 4.59 0.19
C ASN A 39 -3.38 5.37 0.72
N THR A 40 -2.68 6.13 -0.12
CA THR A 40 -1.53 6.93 0.30
C THR A 40 -1.92 8.33 0.80
N ILE A 41 -3.19 8.74 0.65
CA ILE A 41 -3.76 9.97 1.21
C ILE A 41 -4.80 9.61 2.26
N LYS A 42 -4.39 9.59 3.54
CA LYS A 42 -5.25 9.18 4.66
C LYS A 42 -5.49 10.32 5.64
N LYS A 43 -6.73 10.47 6.09
CA LYS A 43 -7.05 11.33 7.24
C LYS A 43 -6.62 10.64 8.54
N ALA A 44 -6.19 11.42 9.53
CA ALA A 44 -5.83 10.93 10.87
C ALA A 44 -6.92 10.04 11.50
N GLU A 45 -8.19 10.48 11.40
CA GLU A 45 -9.36 9.73 11.89
C GLU A 45 -9.51 8.36 11.23
N HIS A 46 -9.23 8.25 9.92
CA HIS A 46 -9.33 6.99 9.18
C HIS A 46 -8.17 6.04 9.50
N VAL A 47 -6.96 6.57 9.70
CA VAL A 47 -5.81 5.76 10.12
C VAL A 47 -6.08 5.15 11.49
N LYS A 48 -6.52 5.98 12.45
CA LYS A 48 -6.88 5.55 13.80
C LYS A 48 -7.99 4.51 13.77
N TYR A 49 -9.05 4.76 13.00
CA TYR A 49 -10.16 3.82 12.85
C TYR A 49 -9.70 2.44 12.33
N ALA A 50 -8.90 2.42 11.26
CA ALA A 50 -8.39 1.17 10.72
C ALA A 50 -7.51 0.42 11.72
N PHE A 51 -6.70 1.14 12.50
CA PHE A 51 -5.85 0.56 13.53
C PHE A 51 -6.66 -0.06 14.67
N GLU A 52 -7.73 0.62 15.11
CA GLU A 52 -8.67 0.10 16.11
C GLU A 52 -9.43 -1.15 15.63
N LYS A 53 -9.54 -1.36 14.30
CA LYS A 53 -10.06 -2.59 13.69
C LYS A 53 -9.02 -3.69 13.53
N GLY A 54 -7.78 -3.47 13.96
CA GLY A 54 -6.69 -4.44 13.90
C GLY A 54 -5.91 -4.43 12.60
N ILE A 55 -6.10 -3.44 11.73
CA ILE A 55 -5.26 -3.28 10.55
C ILE A 55 -3.88 -2.81 10.97
N ASP A 56 -2.84 -3.54 10.56
CA ASP A 56 -1.45 -3.26 10.90
C ASP A 56 -0.57 -3.01 9.67
N LEU A 57 -1.10 -3.03 8.44
CA LEU A 57 -0.33 -2.86 7.20
C LEU A 57 -0.84 -1.67 6.38
N TYR A 58 0.01 -0.66 6.20
CA TYR A 58 -0.36 0.61 5.55
C TYR A 58 0.57 0.96 4.39
N ALA A 59 -0.03 1.46 3.30
CA ALA A 59 0.73 2.09 2.21
C ALA A 59 1.09 3.53 2.57
N THR A 60 2.25 3.98 2.12
CA THR A 60 2.59 5.40 2.10
C THR A 60 3.44 5.76 0.88
N ASP A 61 3.46 7.03 0.50
CA ASP A 61 4.35 7.60 -0.52
C ASP A 61 4.93 8.96 -0.10
N SER A 62 4.72 9.38 1.15
CA SER A 62 5.16 10.69 1.63
C SER A 62 5.46 10.69 3.12
N GLU A 63 6.37 11.59 3.54
CA GLU A 63 6.75 11.77 4.93
C GLU A 63 5.57 12.24 5.80
N ALA A 64 4.70 13.10 5.25
CA ALA A 64 3.55 13.63 5.97
C ALA A 64 2.56 12.53 6.36
N ASP A 65 2.27 11.62 5.42
CA ASP A 65 1.41 10.48 5.65
C ASP A 65 2.09 9.45 6.59
N LEU A 66 3.40 9.22 6.44
CA LEU A 66 4.16 8.36 7.35
C LEU A 66 4.11 8.83 8.81
N LYS A 67 4.31 10.13 9.06
CA LYS A 67 4.17 10.73 10.41
C LYS A 67 2.74 10.61 10.94
N ASN A 68 1.74 10.75 10.07
CA ASN A 68 0.35 10.54 10.43
C ASN A 68 0.08 9.10 10.85
N ILE A 69 0.63 8.10 10.13
CA ILE A 69 0.56 6.69 10.50
C ILE A 69 1.25 6.43 11.84
N ALA A 70 2.47 6.93 12.04
CA ALA A 70 3.22 6.77 13.30
C ALA A 70 2.43 7.25 14.52
N LYS A 71 1.72 8.37 14.38
CA LYS A 71 0.92 8.97 15.45
C LYS A 71 -0.38 8.21 15.75
N HIS A 72 -1.03 7.67 14.72
CA HIS A 72 -2.41 7.15 14.82
C HIS A 72 -2.52 5.63 14.71
N ALA A 73 -1.47 4.95 14.29
CA ALA A 73 -1.36 3.50 14.16
C ALA A 73 0.08 3.04 14.53
N PRO A 74 0.52 3.27 15.78
CA PRO A 74 1.89 3.00 16.21
C PRO A 74 2.26 1.51 16.08
N GLY A 75 3.52 1.23 15.73
CA GLY A 75 4.02 -0.15 15.53
C GLY A 75 3.54 -0.84 14.25
N SER A 76 2.79 -0.15 13.39
CA SER A 76 2.29 -0.72 12.14
C SER A 76 3.41 -0.98 11.12
N LYS A 77 3.16 -1.95 10.25
CA LYS A 77 3.95 -2.28 9.06
C LYS A 77 3.68 -1.27 7.95
N ILE A 78 4.76 -0.83 7.32
CA ILE A 78 4.73 0.17 6.25
C ILE A 78 5.29 -0.43 4.97
N PHE A 79 4.52 -0.32 3.90
CA PHE A 79 5.05 -0.52 2.56
C PHE A 79 4.98 0.78 1.75
N VAL A 80 6.08 1.10 1.07
CA VAL A 80 6.16 2.35 0.31
C VAL A 80 5.71 2.12 -1.13
N ARG A 81 4.81 2.96 -1.64
CA ARG A 81 4.41 2.94 -3.04
C ARG A 81 5.39 3.77 -3.86
N ILE A 82 6.13 3.14 -4.78
CA ILE A 82 7.01 3.85 -5.71
C ILE A 82 6.28 4.16 -7.01
N LEU A 83 6.57 5.34 -7.55
CA LEU A 83 6.21 5.68 -8.91
C LEU A 83 7.08 4.90 -9.88
N VAL A 84 6.40 4.13 -10.70
CA VAL A 84 6.98 3.46 -11.85
C VAL A 84 6.55 4.27 -13.07
N GLN A 85 7.51 4.93 -13.72
CA GLN A 85 7.27 5.48 -15.04
C GLN A 85 7.04 4.31 -15.99
N GLY A 86 5.77 4.05 -16.32
CA GLY A 86 5.41 3.26 -17.48
C GLY A 86 5.81 4.02 -18.74
N SER A 87 6.39 3.30 -19.68
CA SER A 87 6.62 3.71 -21.06
C SER A 87 5.41 4.45 -21.65
N GLU A 88 5.66 5.24 -22.70
CA GLU A 88 4.74 6.12 -23.44
C GLU A 88 3.45 5.45 -24.00
N THR A 89 3.12 4.22 -23.58
CA THR A 89 2.12 3.32 -24.17
C THR A 89 0.85 3.09 -23.32
N ALA A 90 0.74 3.63 -22.10
CA ALA A 90 -0.48 3.47 -21.30
C ALA A 90 -1.57 4.47 -21.73
N GLU A 91 -2.72 3.97 -22.22
CA GLU A 91 -3.86 4.79 -22.68
C GLU A 91 -4.48 5.68 -21.58
N TRP A 92 -4.18 5.41 -20.29
CA TRP A 92 -4.58 6.26 -19.17
C TRP A 92 -3.45 6.39 -18.13
N PRO A 93 -2.62 7.45 -18.18
CA PRO A 93 -1.53 7.64 -17.23
C PRO A 93 -2.08 8.09 -15.87
N LEU A 94 -2.51 7.12 -15.04
CA LEU A 94 -2.66 7.32 -13.59
C LEU A 94 -1.28 7.53 -12.91
N SER A 95 -0.19 7.44 -13.67
CA SER A 95 1.23 7.54 -13.28
C SER A 95 1.70 8.91 -12.77
N ARG A 96 0.81 9.90 -12.63
CA ARG A 96 1.15 11.21 -12.03
C ARG A 96 0.52 11.48 -10.67
N LYS A 97 -0.36 10.62 -10.15
CA LYS A 97 -1.10 10.93 -8.92
C LYS A 97 -0.53 10.33 -7.63
N PHE A 98 0.13 9.16 -7.66
CA PHE A 98 0.50 8.44 -6.44
C PHE A 98 1.81 7.67 -6.55
N GLY A 99 2.65 7.77 -5.51
CA GLY A 99 3.94 7.12 -5.38
C GLY A 99 5.14 8.08 -5.33
N CYS A 100 6.24 7.64 -4.73
CA CYS A 100 7.48 8.43 -4.61
C CYS A 100 8.59 7.93 -5.53
N HIS A 101 9.63 8.76 -5.73
CA HIS A 101 10.84 8.34 -6.43
C HIS A 101 11.55 7.21 -5.65
N PRO A 102 12.19 6.22 -6.31
CA PRO A 102 12.86 5.10 -5.60
C PRO A 102 13.82 5.52 -4.48
N ASN A 103 14.60 6.59 -4.68
CA ASN A 103 15.48 7.12 -3.62
C ASN A 103 14.69 7.59 -2.39
N MET A 104 13.55 8.26 -2.60
CA MET A 104 12.68 8.70 -1.52
C MET A 104 12.05 7.51 -0.79
N ALA A 105 11.82 6.38 -1.47
CA ALA A 105 11.30 5.19 -0.80
C ALA A 105 12.27 4.62 0.23
N ILE A 106 13.57 4.66 -0.06
CA ILE A 106 14.61 4.26 0.90
C ILE A 106 14.55 5.20 2.12
N ASP A 107 14.53 6.50 1.89
CA ASP A 107 14.46 7.50 2.96
C ASP A 107 13.21 7.32 3.84
N LEU A 108 12.06 7.05 3.22
CA LEU A 108 10.80 6.79 3.93
C LEU A 108 10.86 5.50 4.78
N LEU A 109 11.51 4.45 4.29
CA LEU A 109 11.66 3.20 5.06
C LEU A 109 12.63 3.38 6.24
N VAL A 110 13.70 4.15 6.06
CA VAL A 110 14.59 4.53 7.18
C VAL A 110 13.82 5.33 8.22
N GLN A 111 13.08 6.35 7.77
CA GLN A 111 12.28 7.19 8.65
C GLN A 111 11.15 6.41 9.35
N ALA A 112 10.57 5.41 8.70
CA ALA A 112 9.56 4.54 9.32
C ALA A 112 10.14 3.85 10.56
N ARG A 113 11.37 3.31 10.46
CA ARG A 113 12.05 2.70 11.60
C ARG A 113 12.32 3.71 12.72
N GLU A 114 12.76 4.91 12.38
CA GLU A 114 13.01 5.99 13.36
C GLU A 114 11.75 6.41 14.11
N LEU A 115 10.59 6.36 13.44
CA LEU A 115 9.28 6.67 14.02
C LEU A 115 8.65 5.50 14.81
N GLY A 116 9.35 4.37 14.97
CA GLY A 116 8.84 3.19 15.68
C GLY A 116 7.84 2.36 14.88
N LEU A 117 7.81 2.54 13.55
CA LEU A 117 7.05 1.70 12.63
C LEU A 117 7.92 0.57 12.08
N VAL A 118 7.31 -0.43 11.44
CA VAL A 118 8.01 -1.58 10.88
C VAL A 118 8.15 -1.41 9.36
N PRO A 119 9.35 -1.15 8.81
CA PRO A 119 9.56 -1.13 7.37
C PRO A 119 9.33 -2.55 6.82
N TYR A 120 8.32 -2.72 5.97
CA TYR A 120 7.83 -4.03 5.53
C TYR A 120 8.09 -4.31 4.05
N GLY A 121 8.15 -3.29 3.19
CA GLY A 121 8.51 -3.49 1.79
C GLY A 121 8.18 -2.33 0.86
N ILE A 122 8.19 -2.62 -0.44
CA ILE A 122 7.91 -1.66 -1.51
C ILE A 122 6.79 -2.22 -2.40
N SER A 123 5.90 -1.36 -2.88
CA SER A 123 4.87 -1.67 -3.88
C SER A 123 4.96 -0.70 -5.05
N PHE A 124 4.46 -1.09 -6.23
CA PHE A 124 4.34 -0.18 -7.37
C PHE A 124 3.08 -0.51 -8.17
N HIS A 125 2.61 0.48 -8.93
CA HIS A 125 1.49 0.30 -9.86
C HIS A 125 1.92 0.76 -11.25
N VAL A 126 1.92 -0.14 -12.23
CA VAL A 126 2.37 0.12 -13.62
C VAL A 126 1.34 0.85 -14.49
N GLY A 127 0.30 1.45 -13.89
CA GLY A 127 -0.89 1.97 -14.58
C GLY A 127 -2.01 0.92 -14.75
N SER A 128 -3.23 1.40 -14.98
CA SER A 128 -4.40 0.55 -15.29
C SER A 128 -4.35 0.13 -16.77
N GLN A 129 -4.75 -1.10 -17.08
CA GLN A 129 -4.80 -1.66 -18.45
C GLN A 129 -3.45 -1.75 -19.19
N GLN A 130 -2.38 -2.09 -18.48
CA GLN A 130 -1.08 -2.36 -19.10
C GLN A 130 -1.11 -3.72 -19.83
N LYS A 131 -1.15 -3.70 -21.17
CA LYS A 131 -1.14 -4.92 -22.02
C LYS A 131 0.27 -5.44 -22.30
N ASP A 132 1.30 -4.69 -21.91
CA ASP A 132 2.70 -5.02 -22.16
C ASP A 132 3.33 -5.75 -20.96
N VAL A 133 3.70 -7.01 -21.18
CA VAL A 133 4.42 -7.85 -20.19
C VAL A 133 5.80 -7.27 -19.88
N ALA A 134 6.42 -6.54 -20.81
CA ALA A 134 7.75 -5.93 -20.61
C ALA A 134 7.74 -4.84 -19.54
N ALA A 135 6.62 -4.16 -19.32
CA ALA A 135 6.47 -3.16 -18.25
C ALA A 135 6.63 -3.79 -16.85
N TRP A 136 6.24 -5.05 -16.67
CA TRP A 136 6.45 -5.78 -15.41
C TRP A 136 7.92 -6.19 -15.23
N MET A 137 8.57 -6.66 -16.30
CA MET A 137 9.97 -7.10 -16.27
C MET A 137 10.95 -5.95 -16.00
N MET A 138 10.67 -4.73 -16.48
CA MET A 138 11.51 -3.56 -16.24
C MET A 138 11.54 -3.12 -14.76
N HIS A 139 10.51 -3.47 -13.98
CA HIS A 139 10.34 -3.01 -12.60
C HIS A 139 10.70 -4.05 -11.54
N TYR A 140 10.79 -5.32 -11.96
CA TYR A 140 11.26 -6.42 -11.11
C TYR A 140 12.64 -6.15 -10.46
N PRO A 141 13.65 -5.55 -11.13
CA PRO A 141 14.93 -5.25 -10.50
C PRO A 141 14.86 -4.17 -9.42
N LYS A 142 13.84 -3.30 -9.42
CA LYS A 142 13.68 -2.22 -8.43
C LYS A 142 13.09 -2.72 -7.09
N LEU A 143 12.48 -3.91 -7.08
CA LEU A 143 12.02 -4.59 -5.85
C LEU A 143 13.18 -5.15 -5.00
N ASN A 144 14.34 -5.40 -5.61
CA ASN A 144 15.50 -5.97 -4.90
C ASN A 144 16.19 -5.00 -3.93
N ILE A 145 15.64 -3.80 -3.73
CA ILE A 145 16.24 -2.76 -2.88
C ILE A 145 15.93 -2.94 -1.38
N CYS A 146 15.02 -3.83 -0.97
CA CYS A 146 14.60 -3.91 0.45
C CYS A 146 14.33 -5.31 1.04
N LEU A 147 14.83 -6.41 0.47
CA LEU A 147 14.58 -7.76 1.00
C LEU A 147 15.82 -8.50 1.55
N THR A 148 16.94 -7.81 1.73
CA THR A 148 18.12 -8.38 2.41
C THR A 148 18.58 -7.43 3.52
N GLY A 149 18.10 -7.67 4.73
CA GLY A 149 18.50 -6.97 5.95
C GLY A 149 17.83 -7.60 7.17
#